data_AF-A0A510JDY2-F1
#
_entry.id   AF-A0A510JDY2-F1
#
_cell.length_a   1.000
_cell.length_b   1.000
_cell.length_c   1.000
_cell.angle_alpha   90.00
_cell.angle_beta   90.00
_cell.angle_gamma   90.00
#
_symmetry.space_group_name_H-M   'P 1'
#
loop_
_entity.id
_entity.type
_entity.pdbx_description
1 polymer ?
#
loop_
_entity_poly.entity_id
_entity_poly.type
_entity_poly.pdbx_seq_one_letter_code
_entity_poly.pdbx_strand_id
1 'polypeptide(L)'
;MRKLFLIFGIFLMINFGIYGFTQKEKIQETLSKLGVKQALIDETIALDYEIRDTEYFENDEKIIRERVAKLEKLLQKDERNYIAAQALITIFESKISGDYKKYLDLFVKYTPYEYTKTFSKMMYSLDKGNMSDFEKYMNEIPKKYNDPVIIALSKIFVARDFNEKQRLTEKVLNLLKSESERKKVGVSDEEYYLMKLTYYLNKIRSNFDRGEVKQAVAEYLNNIANDDVSEEIRNYNLRAEVILYFNVVIMNEEIKEDLLKISNGAKLEDTWIAKKIQKETEKDRDFLSKMVN
;
A
#
# COMPACT_ATOMS: atom_id res chain seq x y z
N MET A 1 13.07 14.50 5.63
CA MET A 1 12.18 14.02 6.72
C MET A 1 10.69 14.24 6.46
N ARG A 2 10.21 15.41 5.98
CA ARG A 2 8.76 15.60 5.68
C ARG A 2 8.16 14.61 4.66
N LYS A 3 8.95 14.14 3.68
CA LYS A 3 8.48 13.24 2.61
C LYS A 3 8.21 11.78 3.03
N LEU A 4 8.85 11.29 4.10
CA LEU A 4 8.63 9.92 4.60
C LEU A 4 7.32 9.77 5.39
N PHE A 5 6.74 10.89 5.87
CA PHE A 5 5.53 10.87 6.69
C PHE A 5 4.22 10.90 5.89
N LEU A 6 4.29 11.03 4.56
CA LEU A 6 3.14 11.10 3.63
C LEU A 6 2.73 9.73 3.05
N ILE A 7 3.51 8.68 3.32
CA ILE A 7 3.41 7.34 2.71
C ILE A 7 2.10 6.58 3.04
N PHE A 8 1.36 6.99 4.08
CA PHE A 8 0.10 6.36 4.48
C PHE A 8 -1.16 6.98 3.84
N GLY A 9 -0.97 7.90 2.87
CA GLY A 9 -1.94 8.82 2.26
C GLY A 9 -3.37 8.33 1.98
N ILE A 10 -3.53 7.33 1.13
CA ILE A 10 -4.79 7.22 0.37
C ILE A 10 -5.08 5.78 -0.01
N PHE A 11 -5.64 5.00 0.91
CA PHE A 11 -6.28 3.74 0.56
C PHE A 11 -7.60 3.61 1.30
N LEU A 12 -8.42 2.63 0.94
CA LEU A 12 -9.75 2.32 1.47
C LEU A 12 -10.98 2.98 0.76
N MET A 13 -11.62 2.28 -0.21
CA MET A 13 -12.87 2.58 -0.99
C MET A 13 -13.75 1.32 -1.59
N ILE A 14 -14.95 0.91 -0.97
CA ILE A 14 -16.09 -0.17 -1.07
C ILE A 14 -17.12 -0.38 -2.28
N ASN A 15 -17.55 -1.60 -2.60
CA ASN A 15 -18.98 -2.07 -2.48
C ASN A 15 -19.12 -3.56 -2.81
N PHE A 16 -20.34 -4.14 -2.71
CA PHE A 16 -20.84 -5.53 -2.90
C PHE A 16 -20.47 -6.40 -4.14
N GLY A 17 -19.78 -7.51 -3.90
CA GLY A 17 -20.34 -8.87 -4.12
C GLY A 17 -19.56 -9.97 -3.39
N ILE A 18 -20.11 -11.17 -3.28
CA ILE A 18 -19.52 -12.30 -2.54
C ILE A 18 -18.32 -12.84 -3.35
N TYR A 19 -17.24 -13.22 -2.64
CA TYR A 19 -15.86 -13.58 -3.08
C TYR A 19 -14.91 -12.38 -3.16
N GLY A 20 -13.88 -12.39 -2.29
CA GLY A 20 -12.71 -11.52 -2.31
C GLY A 20 -12.99 -10.02 -2.21
N PHE A 21 -12.06 -9.25 -1.68
CA PHE A 21 -12.06 -7.82 -1.96
C PHE A 21 -10.67 -7.41 -2.42
N THR A 22 -10.22 -8.06 -3.49
CA THR A 22 -8.98 -7.75 -4.19
C THR A 22 -9.05 -6.40 -4.88
N GLN A 23 -7.89 -5.85 -5.23
CA GLN A 23 -7.77 -4.60 -5.97
C GLN A 23 -8.49 -4.68 -7.31
N LYS A 24 -8.38 -5.83 -7.99
CA LYS A 24 -9.11 -6.12 -9.22
C LYS A 24 -10.62 -6.07 -9.03
N GLU A 25 -11.16 -6.74 -8.00
CA GLU A 25 -12.61 -6.76 -7.72
C GLU A 25 -13.13 -5.37 -7.35
N LYS A 26 -12.37 -4.63 -6.54
CA LYS A 26 -12.65 -3.23 -6.23
C LYS A 26 -12.76 -2.39 -7.49
N ILE A 27 -11.76 -2.40 -8.37
CA ILE A 27 -11.77 -1.63 -9.63
C ILE A 27 -12.95 -2.06 -10.51
N GLN A 28 -13.13 -3.37 -10.68
CA GLN A 28 -14.21 -3.94 -11.48
C GLN A 28 -15.57 -3.41 -11.02
N GLU A 29 -15.84 -3.54 -9.73
CA GLU A 29 -17.15 -3.24 -9.20
C GLU A 29 -17.46 -1.74 -9.22
N THR A 30 -16.53 -0.92 -8.77
CA THR A 30 -16.78 0.51 -8.56
C THR A 30 -16.88 1.26 -9.88
N LEU A 31 -16.04 0.91 -10.86
CA LEU A 31 -16.12 1.50 -12.20
C LEU A 31 -17.34 1.00 -12.97
N SER A 32 -17.72 -0.27 -12.80
CA SER A 32 -18.97 -0.80 -13.40
C SER A 32 -20.19 -0.04 -12.92
N LYS A 33 -20.26 0.27 -11.61
CA LYS A 33 -21.35 1.06 -11.02
C LYS A 33 -21.44 2.49 -11.54
N LEU A 34 -20.31 3.05 -12.00
CA LEU A 34 -20.25 4.36 -12.65
C LEU A 34 -20.62 4.29 -14.15
N GLY A 35 -20.85 3.09 -14.69
CA GLY A 35 -21.16 2.89 -16.11
C GLY A 35 -19.94 3.03 -17.03
N VAL A 36 -18.73 2.75 -16.50
CA VAL A 36 -17.51 2.66 -17.29
C VAL A 36 -17.53 1.35 -18.09
N LYS A 37 -17.08 1.39 -19.35
CA LYS A 37 -17.09 0.20 -20.23
C LYS A 37 -16.08 -0.84 -19.77
N GLN A 38 -16.43 -2.13 -19.83
CA GLN A 38 -15.57 -3.24 -19.41
C GLN A 38 -14.16 -3.19 -19.99
N ALA A 39 -14.01 -2.90 -21.30
CA ALA A 39 -12.69 -2.80 -21.93
C ALA A 39 -11.78 -1.73 -21.28
N LEU A 40 -12.35 -0.64 -20.76
CA LEU A 40 -11.59 0.38 -20.05
C LEU A 40 -11.31 -0.03 -18.60
N ILE A 41 -12.20 -0.79 -17.97
CA ILE A 41 -11.98 -1.41 -16.65
C ILE A 41 -10.81 -2.38 -16.71
N ASP A 42 -10.76 -3.25 -17.72
CA ASP A 42 -9.66 -4.20 -17.93
C ASP A 42 -8.32 -3.48 -18.15
N GLU A 43 -8.31 -2.41 -18.94
CA GLU A 43 -7.13 -1.55 -19.14
C GLU A 43 -6.69 -0.88 -17.83
N THR A 44 -7.65 -0.50 -16.98
CA THR A 44 -7.37 0.12 -15.67
C THR A 44 -6.76 -0.89 -14.71
N ILE A 45 -7.30 -2.11 -14.63
CA ILE A 45 -6.74 -3.20 -13.79
C ILE A 45 -5.31 -3.51 -14.23
N ALA A 46 -5.08 -3.68 -15.54
CA ALA A 46 -3.75 -3.97 -16.06
C ALA A 46 -2.74 -2.86 -15.70
N LEU A 47 -3.15 -1.59 -15.85
CA LEU A 47 -2.29 -0.47 -15.52
C LEU A 47 -2.05 -0.32 -14.02
N ASP A 48 -3.07 -0.51 -13.18
CA ASP A 48 -2.97 -0.47 -11.72
C ASP A 48 -1.90 -1.46 -11.23
N TYR A 49 -1.93 -2.70 -11.72
CA TYR A 49 -0.89 -3.69 -11.41
C TYR A 49 0.47 -3.29 -11.99
N GLU A 50 0.55 -2.74 -13.21
CA GLU A 50 1.81 -2.28 -13.81
C GLU A 50 2.50 -1.21 -12.93
N ILE A 51 1.71 -0.30 -12.36
CA ILE A 51 2.22 0.90 -11.67
C ILE A 51 2.19 0.81 -10.15
N ARG A 52 1.70 -0.28 -9.55
CA ARG A 52 1.48 -0.47 -8.09
C ARG A 52 2.65 -0.05 -7.20
N ASP A 53 3.88 -0.19 -7.71
CA ASP A 53 5.12 0.09 -6.99
C ASP A 53 5.64 1.53 -7.19
N THR A 54 4.95 2.36 -7.98
CA THR A 54 5.45 3.68 -8.40
C THR A 54 5.74 4.57 -7.21
N GLU A 55 4.79 4.72 -6.28
CA GLU A 55 4.90 5.62 -5.13
C GLU A 55 6.16 5.35 -4.29
N TYR A 56 6.52 4.08 -4.09
CA TYR A 56 7.56 3.70 -3.15
C TYR A 56 8.90 3.43 -3.83
N PHE A 57 8.88 2.83 -5.02
CA PHE A 57 10.07 2.19 -5.59
C PHE A 57 10.50 2.73 -6.94
N GLU A 58 9.73 3.61 -7.57
CA GLU A 58 10.13 4.24 -8.84
C GLU A 58 10.73 5.64 -8.60
N ASN A 59 11.87 5.91 -9.22
CA ASN A 59 12.50 7.23 -9.19
C ASN A 59 12.98 7.70 -10.57
N ASP A 60 12.86 6.88 -11.62
CA ASP A 60 13.15 7.30 -12.98
C ASP A 60 12.04 8.23 -13.49
N GLU A 61 12.38 9.51 -13.65
CA GLU A 61 11.44 10.54 -14.09
C GLU A 61 10.80 10.22 -15.45
N LYS A 62 11.53 9.58 -16.37
CA LYS A 62 11.00 9.20 -17.67
C LYS A 62 9.91 8.15 -17.52
N ILE A 63 10.18 7.10 -16.73
CA ILE A 63 9.20 6.04 -16.45
C ILE A 63 7.97 6.63 -15.74
N ILE A 64 8.18 7.51 -14.76
CA ILE A 64 7.07 8.17 -14.04
C ILE A 64 6.21 8.99 -15.01
N ARG A 65 6.82 9.78 -15.90
CA ARG A 65 6.08 10.56 -16.91
C ARG A 65 5.33 9.69 -17.92
N GLU A 66 5.89 8.55 -18.32
CA GLU A 66 5.20 7.57 -19.16
C GLU A 66 3.96 6.99 -18.45
N ARG A 67 4.06 6.65 -17.17
CA ARG A 67 2.92 6.19 -16.35
C ARG A 67 1.84 7.27 -16.19
N VAL A 68 2.24 8.52 -15.96
CA VAL A 68 1.30 9.67 -15.94
C VAL A 68 0.55 9.78 -17.27
N ALA A 69 1.24 9.71 -18.40
CA ALA A 69 0.60 9.79 -19.72
C ALA A 69 -0.40 8.64 -19.96
N LYS A 70 -0.09 7.41 -19.52
CA LYS A 70 -1.03 6.27 -19.58
C LYS A 70 -2.28 6.53 -18.74
N LEU A 71 -2.12 7.04 -17.52
CA LEU A 71 -3.24 7.37 -16.62
C LEU A 71 -4.10 8.52 -17.17
N GLU A 72 -3.48 9.59 -17.68
CA GLU A 72 -4.22 10.70 -18.32
C GLU A 72 -5.00 10.22 -19.54
N LYS A 73 -4.47 9.26 -20.32
CA LYS A 73 -5.17 8.65 -21.45
C LYS A 73 -6.41 7.86 -21.01
N LEU A 74 -6.38 7.18 -19.85
CA LEU A 74 -7.57 6.54 -19.29
C LEU A 74 -8.65 7.58 -18.95
N LEU A 75 -8.26 8.69 -18.31
CA LEU A 75 -9.18 9.79 -17.98
C LEU A 75 -9.75 10.50 -19.20
N GLN A 76 -8.98 10.61 -20.29
CA GLN A 76 -9.47 11.15 -21.57
C GLN A 76 -10.52 10.25 -22.22
N LYS A 77 -10.39 8.93 -22.07
CA LYS A 77 -11.38 7.96 -22.57
C LYS A 77 -12.66 7.99 -21.74
N ASP A 78 -12.55 8.13 -20.42
CA ASP A 78 -13.69 8.27 -19.51
C ASP A 78 -13.26 8.95 -18.20
N GLU A 79 -13.75 10.17 -17.96
CA GLU A 79 -13.41 10.95 -16.75
C GLU A 79 -13.93 10.30 -15.46
N ARG A 80 -14.88 9.36 -15.56
CA ARG A 80 -15.42 8.61 -14.41
C ARG A 80 -14.42 7.62 -13.84
N ASN A 81 -13.28 7.40 -14.49
CA ASN A 81 -12.23 6.53 -14.01
C ASN A 81 -11.48 7.14 -12.82
N TYR A 82 -12.12 7.13 -11.66
CA TYR A 82 -11.57 7.72 -10.43
C TYR A 82 -10.33 6.97 -9.92
N ILE A 83 -10.13 5.70 -10.32
CA ILE A 83 -8.93 4.91 -10.01
C ILE A 83 -7.71 5.54 -10.69
N ALA A 84 -7.83 5.91 -11.97
CA ALA A 84 -6.77 6.63 -12.67
C ALA A 84 -6.51 8.02 -12.05
N ALA A 85 -7.56 8.72 -11.63
CA ALA A 85 -7.42 9.99 -10.92
C ALA A 85 -6.71 9.81 -9.56
N GLN A 86 -7.04 8.77 -8.79
CA GLN A 86 -6.38 8.43 -7.53
C GLN A 86 -4.89 8.19 -7.72
N ALA A 87 -4.52 7.35 -8.69
CA ALA A 87 -3.12 7.05 -8.99
C ALA A 87 -2.34 8.32 -9.41
N LEU A 88 -2.95 9.21 -10.18
CA LEU A 88 -2.35 10.49 -10.55
C LEU A 88 -2.15 11.41 -9.33
N ILE A 89 -3.12 11.48 -8.42
CA ILE A 89 -2.95 12.22 -7.15
C ILE A 89 -1.73 11.67 -6.40
N THR A 90 -1.67 10.35 -6.19
CA THR A 90 -0.55 9.70 -5.48
C THR A 90 0.81 10.00 -6.13
N ILE A 91 0.91 9.94 -7.47
CA ILE A 91 2.16 10.23 -8.18
C ILE A 91 2.57 11.71 -8.03
N PHE A 92 1.62 12.65 -8.10
CA PHE A 92 1.92 14.07 -7.92
C PHE A 92 2.25 14.42 -6.47
N GLU A 93 1.64 13.76 -5.49
CA GLU A 93 1.99 13.97 -4.09
C GLU A 93 3.40 13.44 -3.76
N SER A 94 3.79 12.30 -4.34
CA SER A 94 5.00 11.57 -3.94
C SER A 94 6.20 11.77 -4.87
N LYS A 95 5.99 11.90 -6.18
CA LYS A 95 7.05 11.83 -7.21
C LYS A 95 7.24 13.09 -8.03
N ILE A 96 6.16 13.81 -8.35
CA ILE A 96 6.24 14.97 -9.23
C ILE A 96 5.65 16.19 -8.54
N SER A 97 6.44 17.24 -8.35
CA SER A 97 5.89 18.53 -7.91
C SER A 97 4.95 19.12 -8.97
N GLY A 98 3.71 19.41 -8.59
CA GLY A 98 2.73 20.01 -9.50
C GLY A 98 1.36 20.13 -8.84
N ASP A 99 0.49 20.93 -9.44
CA ASP A 99 -0.90 20.98 -9.00
C ASP A 99 -1.69 19.79 -9.58
N TYR A 100 -2.26 18.99 -8.69
CA TYR A 100 -3.10 17.84 -9.01
C TYR A 100 -4.59 18.12 -8.78
N LYS A 101 -4.99 19.38 -8.57
CA LYS A 101 -6.38 19.76 -8.33
C LYS A 101 -7.36 19.20 -9.35
N LYS A 102 -7.01 19.18 -10.65
CA LYS A 102 -7.87 18.62 -11.70
C LYS A 102 -8.19 17.13 -11.46
N TYR A 103 -7.24 16.35 -10.95
CA TYR A 103 -7.44 14.95 -10.63
C TYR A 103 -8.20 14.79 -9.32
N LEU A 104 -7.92 15.65 -8.33
CA LEU A 104 -8.69 15.70 -7.09
C LEU A 104 -10.17 15.98 -7.35
N ASP A 105 -10.49 16.92 -8.23
CA ASP A 105 -11.87 17.27 -8.56
C ASP A 105 -12.60 16.07 -9.20
N LEU A 106 -11.94 15.35 -10.13
CA LEU A 106 -12.46 14.11 -10.73
C LEU A 106 -12.64 13.00 -9.69
N PHE A 107 -11.63 12.78 -8.86
CA PHE A 107 -11.65 11.80 -7.78
C PHE A 107 -12.83 12.07 -6.84
N VAL A 108 -12.97 13.30 -6.35
CA VAL A 108 -14.05 13.71 -5.44
C VAL A 108 -15.43 13.53 -6.09
N LYS A 109 -15.54 13.82 -7.39
CA LYS A 109 -16.80 13.70 -8.15
C LYS A 109 -17.26 12.25 -8.27
N TYR A 110 -16.33 11.32 -8.51
CA TYR A 110 -16.67 9.96 -8.93
C TYR A 110 -16.39 8.89 -7.89
N THR A 111 -15.57 9.17 -6.89
CA THR A 111 -15.27 8.21 -5.84
C THR A 111 -16.55 7.82 -5.07
N PRO A 112 -16.86 6.51 -4.92
CA PRO A 112 -18.03 6.06 -4.18
C PRO A 112 -17.95 6.29 -2.66
N TYR A 113 -16.86 6.85 -2.13
CA TYR A 113 -16.56 6.86 -0.70
C TYR A 113 -16.54 8.26 -0.16
N GLU A 114 -17.56 8.55 0.61
CA GLU A 114 -17.79 9.92 1.03
C GLU A 114 -16.66 10.46 1.93
N TYR A 115 -16.08 9.61 2.77
CA TYR A 115 -15.00 10.04 3.65
C TYR A 115 -13.70 10.34 2.93
N THR A 116 -13.35 9.60 1.87
CA THR A 116 -12.12 9.89 1.12
C THR A 116 -12.21 11.21 0.40
N LYS A 117 -13.41 11.67 0.01
CA LYS A 117 -13.59 13.04 -0.49
C LYS A 117 -13.15 14.07 0.53
N THR A 118 -13.52 13.89 1.80
CA THR A 118 -13.10 14.79 2.89
C THR A 118 -11.60 14.68 3.15
N PHE A 119 -11.06 13.46 3.21
CA PHE A 119 -9.63 13.25 3.44
C PHE A 119 -8.75 13.80 2.31
N SER A 120 -9.08 13.53 1.04
CA SER A 120 -8.29 14.03 -0.08
C SER A 120 -8.33 15.57 -0.16
N LYS A 121 -9.45 16.21 0.19
CA LYS A 121 -9.51 17.67 0.33
C LYS A 121 -8.64 18.18 1.49
N MET A 122 -8.67 17.48 2.63
CA MET A 122 -7.78 17.78 3.76
C MET A 122 -6.30 17.70 3.35
N MET A 123 -5.89 16.61 2.69
CA MET A 123 -4.51 16.41 2.24
C MET A 123 -4.08 17.45 1.20
N TYR A 124 -4.96 17.78 0.26
CA TYR A 124 -4.71 18.85 -0.70
C TYR A 124 -4.51 20.22 -0.01
N SER A 125 -5.35 20.57 0.97
CA SER A 125 -5.18 21.79 1.74
C SER A 125 -3.84 21.82 2.49
N LEU A 126 -3.41 20.68 3.05
CA LEU A 126 -2.09 20.56 3.69
C LEU A 126 -0.96 20.76 2.69
N ASP A 127 -1.02 20.14 1.51
CA ASP A 127 -0.02 20.26 0.44
C ASP A 127 0.12 21.71 -0.05
N LYS A 128 -1.00 22.44 -0.18
CA LYS A 128 -1.00 23.87 -0.56
C LYS A 128 -0.66 24.82 0.60
N GLY A 129 -0.38 24.30 1.80
CA GLY A 129 -0.09 25.12 2.98
C GLY A 129 -1.29 25.91 3.50
N ASN A 130 -2.50 25.56 3.09
CA ASN A 130 -3.75 26.16 3.55
C ASN A 130 -4.21 25.50 4.86
N MET A 131 -3.59 25.92 5.96
CA MET A 131 -3.83 25.34 7.28
C MET A 131 -5.27 25.55 7.79
N SER A 132 -5.92 26.66 7.42
CA SER A 132 -7.31 26.94 7.82
C SER A 132 -8.27 25.86 7.29
N ASP A 133 -8.19 25.56 5.98
CA ASP A 133 -9.04 24.52 5.39
C ASP A 133 -8.64 23.12 5.87
N PHE A 134 -7.34 22.87 6.07
CA PHE A 134 -6.87 21.60 6.63
C PHE A 134 -7.48 21.35 8.03
N GLU A 135 -7.41 22.31 8.94
CA GLU A 135 -7.98 22.21 10.29
C GLU A 135 -9.50 22.08 10.26
N LYS A 136 -10.16 22.80 9.35
CA LYS A 136 -11.60 22.66 9.12
C LYS A 136 -11.96 21.22 8.78
N TYR A 137 -11.35 20.62 7.75
CA TYR A 137 -11.65 19.24 7.36
C TYR A 137 -11.28 18.25 8.46
N MET A 138 -10.17 18.46 9.16
CA MET A 138 -9.77 17.60 10.28
C MET A 138 -10.82 17.57 11.38
N ASN A 139 -11.41 18.73 11.70
CA ASN A 139 -12.49 18.85 12.69
C ASN A 139 -13.84 18.30 12.20
N GLU A 140 -14.07 18.24 10.88
CA GLU A 140 -15.28 17.69 10.28
C GLU A 140 -15.29 16.16 10.30
N ILE A 141 -14.16 15.50 10.10
CA ILE A 141 -14.06 14.03 10.01
C ILE A 141 -14.75 13.31 11.19
N PRO A 142 -14.40 13.56 12.47
CA PRO A 142 -15.02 12.85 13.59
C PRO A 142 -16.48 13.26 13.84
N LYS A 143 -16.97 14.35 13.24
CA LYS A 143 -18.38 14.80 13.33
C LYS A 143 -19.25 14.18 12.25
N LYS A 144 -18.69 13.98 11.06
CA LYS A 144 -19.38 13.46 9.87
C LYS A 144 -19.36 11.93 9.81
N TYR A 145 -18.32 11.30 10.35
CA TYR A 145 -18.12 9.85 10.27
C TYR A 145 -17.99 9.24 11.66
N ASN A 146 -18.87 8.28 11.96
CA ASN A 146 -18.86 7.52 13.23
C ASN A 146 -18.13 6.18 13.13
N ASP A 147 -17.62 5.84 11.94
CA ASP A 147 -16.93 4.58 11.70
C ASP A 147 -15.58 4.53 12.44
N PRO A 148 -15.33 3.50 13.29
CA PRO A 148 -14.10 3.41 14.06
C PRO A 148 -12.83 3.36 13.21
N VAL A 149 -12.88 2.75 12.02
CA VAL A 149 -11.74 2.68 11.10
C VAL A 149 -11.45 4.07 10.54
N ILE A 150 -12.48 4.77 10.04
CA ILE A 150 -12.33 6.12 9.47
C ILE A 150 -11.75 7.08 10.52
N ILE A 151 -12.25 7.01 11.76
CA ILE A 151 -11.72 7.83 12.87
C ILE A 151 -10.28 7.44 13.22
N ALA A 152 -9.93 6.16 13.18
CA ALA A 152 -8.57 5.72 13.47
C ALA A 152 -7.58 6.14 12.38
N LEU A 153 -7.97 6.04 11.10
CA LEU A 153 -7.18 6.51 9.96
C LEU A 153 -6.93 8.00 10.01
N SER A 154 -7.95 8.83 10.30
CA SER A 154 -7.77 10.28 10.38
C SER A 154 -6.70 10.68 11.41
N LYS A 155 -6.65 9.94 12.52
CA LYS A 155 -5.64 10.15 13.56
C LYS A 155 -4.23 9.76 13.10
N ILE A 156 -4.08 8.71 12.30
CA ILE A 156 -2.76 8.31 11.75
C ILE A 156 -2.13 9.45 10.95
N PHE A 157 -2.91 10.16 10.14
CA PHE A 157 -2.42 11.23 9.28
C PHE A 157 -1.82 12.41 10.05
N VAL A 158 -2.44 12.77 11.17
CA VAL A 158 -2.02 13.93 11.96
C VAL A 158 -1.05 13.59 13.09
N ALA A 159 -0.93 12.30 13.44
CA ALA A 159 0.00 11.86 14.46
C ALA A 159 1.45 12.18 14.06
N ARG A 160 2.15 12.91 14.92
CA ARG A 160 3.56 13.26 14.71
C ARG A 160 4.50 12.28 15.40
N ASP A 161 4.05 11.72 16.52
CA ASP A 161 4.80 10.73 17.27
C ASP A 161 4.79 9.37 16.56
N PHE A 162 5.96 8.75 16.46
CA PHE A 162 6.12 7.46 15.80
C PHE A 162 5.43 6.33 16.55
N ASN A 163 5.53 6.31 17.89
CA ASN A 163 4.91 5.26 18.70
C ASN A 163 3.38 5.36 18.66
N GLU A 164 2.85 6.58 18.66
CA GLU A 164 1.43 6.84 18.45
C GLU A 164 0.97 6.34 17.08
N LYS A 165 1.71 6.66 16.01
CA LYS A 165 1.44 6.15 14.66
C LYS A 165 1.44 4.64 14.59
N GLN A 166 2.43 3.99 15.21
CA GLN A 166 2.53 2.54 15.25
C GLN A 166 1.32 1.91 15.95
N ARG A 167 0.92 2.45 17.12
CA ARG A 167 -0.26 1.99 17.87
C ARG A 167 -1.58 2.22 17.12
N LEU A 168 -1.71 3.36 16.43
CA LEU A 168 -2.90 3.65 15.63
C LEU A 168 -2.96 2.73 14.40
N THR A 169 -1.83 2.44 13.76
CA THR A 169 -1.75 1.49 12.64
C THR A 169 -2.14 0.08 13.09
N GLU A 170 -1.66 -0.38 14.24
CA GLU A 170 -2.09 -1.65 14.84
C GLU A 170 -3.61 -1.69 15.09
N LYS A 171 -4.15 -0.59 15.61
CA LYS A 171 -5.60 -0.47 15.82
C LYS A 171 -6.36 -0.59 14.50
N VAL A 172 -5.90 0.09 13.45
CA VAL A 172 -6.52 0.02 12.11
C VAL A 172 -6.43 -1.40 11.55
N LEU A 173 -5.26 -2.05 11.62
CA LEU A 173 -5.08 -3.44 11.19
C LEU A 173 -6.02 -4.42 11.91
N ASN A 174 -6.26 -4.20 13.21
CA ASN A 174 -7.19 -5.00 14.00
C ASN A 174 -8.65 -4.77 13.60
N LEU A 175 -9.04 -3.52 13.33
CA LEU A 175 -10.40 -3.20 12.88
C LEU A 175 -10.68 -3.71 11.47
N LEU A 176 -9.65 -3.86 10.63
CA LEU A 176 -9.73 -4.32 9.25
C LEU A 176 -9.43 -5.82 9.08
N LYS A 177 -9.50 -6.61 10.15
CA LYS A 177 -9.23 -8.06 10.08
C LYS A 177 -10.20 -8.79 9.17
N SER A 178 -11.48 -8.42 9.16
CA SER A 178 -12.47 -9.05 8.28
C SER A 178 -12.53 -8.36 6.92
N GLU A 179 -12.73 -9.16 5.88
CA GLU A 179 -12.99 -8.66 4.53
C GLU A 179 -14.23 -7.74 4.51
N SER A 180 -15.24 -7.98 5.34
CA SER A 180 -16.43 -7.13 5.41
C SER A 180 -16.11 -5.70 5.86
N GLU A 181 -15.26 -5.53 6.88
CA GLU A 181 -14.83 -4.20 7.32
C GLU A 181 -13.91 -3.58 6.30
N ARG A 182 -13.00 -4.38 5.71
CA ARG A 182 -12.15 -3.92 4.61
C ARG A 182 -12.96 -3.42 3.46
N LYS A 183 -13.95 -4.17 3.01
CA LYS A 183 -14.89 -3.78 1.98
C LYS A 183 -15.62 -2.51 2.38
N LYS A 184 -16.21 -2.42 3.59
CA LYS A 184 -16.97 -1.27 4.15
C LYS A 184 -16.24 0.06 4.24
N VAL A 185 -14.92 0.08 4.25
CA VAL A 185 -14.19 1.34 4.03
C VAL A 185 -13.46 1.32 2.72
N GLY A 186 -13.16 0.12 2.22
CA GLY A 186 -12.80 -0.25 0.88
C GLY A 186 -11.33 -0.51 0.60
N VAL A 187 -10.69 -1.01 1.63
CA VAL A 187 -9.30 -1.45 1.60
C VAL A 187 -9.28 -2.69 0.77
N SER A 188 -8.58 -2.70 -0.35
CA SER A 188 -8.35 -4.00 -0.99
C SER A 188 -7.51 -4.90 -0.08
N ASP A 189 -7.59 -6.20 -0.28
CA ASP A 189 -6.76 -7.15 0.48
C ASP A 189 -5.27 -6.86 0.28
N GLU A 190 -4.88 -6.36 -0.90
CA GLU A 190 -3.53 -5.89 -1.23
C GLU A 190 -3.13 -4.65 -0.43
N GLU A 191 -4.00 -3.65 -0.32
CA GLU A 191 -3.76 -2.43 0.47
C GLU A 191 -3.63 -2.77 1.96
N TYR A 192 -4.48 -3.68 2.46
CA TYR A 192 -4.42 -4.15 3.85
C TYR A 192 -3.11 -4.89 4.13
N TYR A 193 -2.71 -5.77 3.21
CA TYR A 193 -1.48 -6.53 3.36
C TYR A 193 -0.25 -5.61 3.31
N LEU A 194 -0.21 -4.62 2.43
CA LEU A 194 0.86 -3.62 2.40
C LEU A 194 0.98 -2.86 3.73
N MET A 195 -0.15 -2.45 4.31
CA MET A 195 -0.19 -1.82 5.62
C MET A 195 0.35 -2.74 6.72
N LYS A 196 0.02 -4.05 6.66
CA LYS A 196 0.54 -5.07 7.58
C LYS A 196 2.06 -5.21 7.44
N LEU A 197 2.56 -5.38 6.22
CA LEU A 197 4.00 -5.46 5.94
C LEU A 197 4.75 -4.22 6.46
N THR A 198 4.22 -3.03 6.23
CA THR A 198 4.82 -1.76 6.69
C THR A 198 4.80 -1.65 8.21
N TYR A 199 3.71 -2.04 8.87
CA TYR A 199 3.62 -2.09 10.33
C TYR A 199 4.70 -3.00 10.93
N TYR A 200 4.85 -4.21 10.39
CA TYR A 200 5.86 -5.14 10.89
C TYR A 200 7.28 -4.71 10.54
N LEU A 201 7.55 -4.13 9.37
CA LEU A 201 8.86 -3.54 9.06
C LEU A 201 9.27 -2.50 10.12
N ASN A 202 8.36 -1.60 10.48
CA ASN A 202 8.60 -0.59 11.51
C ASN A 202 8.81 -1.20 12.90
N LYS A 203 8.01 -2.21 13.27
CA LYS A 203 8.12 -2.91 14.55
C LYS A 203 9.45 -3.66 14.66
N ILE A 204 9.83 -4.37 13.61
CA ILE A 204 11.07 -5.14 13.50
C ILE A 204 12.28 -4.22 13.60
N ARG A 205 12.30 -3.12 12.84
CA ARG A 205 13.36 -2.11 12.92
C ARG A 205 13.46 -1.49 14.31
N SER A 206 12.32 -1.16 14.94
CA SER A 206 12.34 -0.62 16.30
C SER A 206 12.94 -1.59 17.33
N ASN A 207 12.64 -2.89 17.22
CA ASN A 207 13.26 -3.91 18.08
C ASN A 207 14.76 -4.01 17.78
N PHE A 208 15.14 -4.01 16.50
CA PHE A 208 16.54 -4.06 16.08
C PHE A 208 17.36 -2.85 16.60
N ASP A 209 16.83 -1.63 16.47
CA ASP A 209 17.46 -0.39 16.95
C ASP A 209 17.66 -0.38 18.48
N ARG A 210 16.84 -1.14 19.23
CA ARG A 210 17.01 -1.36 20.68
C ARG A 210 18.01 -2.48 21.03
N GLY A 211 18.61 -3.13 20.02
CA GLY A 211 19.48 -4.30 20.20
C GLY A 211 18.73 -5.60 20.45
N GLU A 212 17.41 -5.62 20.30
CA GLU A 212 16.54 -6.79 20.52
C GLU A 212 16.45 -7.66 19.25
N VAL A 213 17.60 -8.00 18.65
CA VAL A 213 17.70 -8.67 17.33
C VAL A 213 16.88 -9.96 17.26
N LYS A 214 16.92 -10.79 18.32
CA LYS A 214 16.11 -12.02 18.39
C LYS A 214 14.61 -11.74 18.29
N GLN A 215 14.15 -10.69 18.97
CA GLN A 215 12.75 -10.30 18.94
C GLN A 215 12.39 -9.73 17.57
N ALA A 216 13.28 -8.95 16.95
CA ALA A 216 13.10 -8.45 15.59
C ALA A 216 12.87 -9.62 14.59
N VAL A 217 13.71 -10.65 14.60
CA VAL A 217 13.52 -11.83 13.73
C VAL A 217 12.25 -12.61 14.07
N ALA A 218 11.94 -12.78 15.36
CA ALA A 218 10.73 -13.48 15.80
C ALA A 218 9.43 -12.79 15.35
N GLU A 219 9.39 -11.45 15.32
CA GLU A 219 8.21 -10.70 14.83
C GLU A 219 7.89 -11.06 13.37
N TYR A 220 8.88 -11.21 12.50
CA TYR A 220 8.65 -11.65 11.12
C TYR A 220 8.17 -13.10 11.05
N LEU A 221 8.89 -14.01 11.71
CA LEU A 221 8.60 -15.45 11.66
C LEU A 221 7.20 -15.78 12.19
N ASN A 222 6.75 -15.06 13.22
CA ASN A 222 5.47 -15.34 13.86
C ASN A 222 4.27 -14.67 13.17
N ASN A 223 4.48 -13.57 12.44
CA ASN A 223 3.36 -12.75 11.95
C ASN A 223 3.29 -12.59 10.43
N ILE A 224 4.38 -12.88 9.70
CA ILE A 224 4.48 -12.70 8.24
C ILE A 224 4.82 -14.02 7.53
N ALA A 225 5.84 -14.74 8.01
CA ALA A 225 6.37 -15.92 7.34
C ALA A 225 5.31 -17.01 7.08
N ASN A 226 4.43 -17.23 8.06
CA ASN A 226 3.38 -18.25 8.03
C ASN A 226 1.98 -17.66 7.85
N ASP A 227 1.87 -16.43 7.35
CA ASP A 227 0.60 -15.76 7.18
C ASP A 227 -0.21 -16.37 6.02
N ASP A 228 -1.52 -16.58 6.24
CA ASP A 228 -2.43 -17.14 5.24
C ASP A 228 -2.86 -16.04 4.26
N VAL A 229 -2.03 -15.82 3.24
CA VAL A 229 -2.20 -14.78 2.23
C VAL A 229 -1.99 -15.38 0.85
N SER A 230 -2.93 -15.11 -0.05
CA SER A 230 -2.92 -15.65 -1.41
C SER A 230 -1.69 -15.19 -2.20
N GLU A 231 -1.28 -16.00 -3.19
CA GLU A 231 -0.16 -15.63 -4.05
C GLU A 231 -0.45 -14.35 -4.85
N GLU A 232 -1.69 -14.08 -5.21
CA GLU A 232 -2.06 -12.83 -5.92
C GLU A 232 -1.70 -11.61 -5.09
N ILE A 233 -2.13 -11.58 -3.82
CA ILE A 233 -1.87 -10.47 -2.90
C ILE A 233 -0.37 -10.31 -2.63
N ARG A 234 0.35 -11.43 -2.47
CA ARG A 234 1.80 -11.42 -2.27
C ARG A 234 2.55 -10.95 -3.51
N ASN A 235 2.12 -11.35 -4.72
CA ASN A 235 2.73 -10.89 -5.98
C ASN A 235 2.45 -9.40 -6.23
N TYR A 236 1.27 -8.89 -5.85
CA TYR A 236 0.99 -7.46 -5.88
C TYR A 236 1.98 -6.71 -4.98
N ASN A 237 2.22 -7.21 -3.76
CA ASN A 237 3.11 -6.61 -2.77
C ASN A 237 4.56 -7.13 -2.81
N LEU A 238 4.99 -7.73 -3.93
CA LEU A 238 6.24 -8.50 -3.99
C LEU A 238 7.48 -7.70 -3.56
N ARG A 239 7.60 -6.43 -3.99
CA ARG A 239 8.76 -5.61 -3.62
C ARG A 239 8.81 -5.35 -2.11
N ALA A 240 7.67 -5.10 -1.47
CA ALA A 240 7.59 -4.92 -0.03
C ALA A 240 7.94 -6.20 0.75
N GLU A 241 7.47 -7.36 0.27
CA GLU A 241 7.82 -8.68 0.80
C GLU A 241 9.33 -8.95 0.71
N VAL A 242 9.93 -8.72 -0.45
CA VAL A 242 11.38 -8.87 -0.68
C VAL A 242 12.19 -8.00 0.29
N ILE A 243 11.82 -6.72 0.41
CA ILE A 243 12.52 -5.78 1.29
C ILE A 243 12.43 -6.23 2.75
N LEU A 244 11.24 -6.58 3.22
CA LEU A 244 11.04 -7.03 4.59
C LEU A 244 11.84 -8.30 4.87
N TYR A 245 11.77 -9.28 3.96
CA TYR A 245 12.50 -10.54 4.06
C TYR A 245 14.02 -10.30 4.17
N PHE A 246 14.61 -9.50 3.27
CA PHE A 246 16.05 -9.24 3.32
C PHE A 246 16.48 -8.49 4.58
N ASN A 247 15.68 -7.55 5.08
CA ASN A 247 15.98 -6.89 6.37
C ASN A 247 16.09 -7.95 7.48
N VAL A 248 15.17 -8.91 7.53
CA VAL A 248 15.13 -9.94 8.57
C VAL A 248 16.26 -10.96 8.42
N VAL A 249 16.59 -11.37 7.18
CA VAL A 249 17.73 -12.27 6.92
C VAL A 249 19.03 -11.64 7.41
N ILE A 250 19.27 -10.37 7.07
CA ILE A 250 20.47 -9.64 7.53
C ILE A 250 20.49 -9.55 9.07
N MET A 251 19.37 -9.23 9.70
CA MET A 251 19.28 -9.18 11.17
C MET A 251 19.53 -10.55 11.81
N ASN A 252 19.11 -11.65 11.19
CA ASN A 252 19.35 -12.99 11.71
C ASN A 252 20.85 -13.34 11.76
N GLU A 253 21.65 -12.85 10.81
CA GLU A 253 23.10 -13.05 10.79
C GLU A 253 23.81 -12.37 11.98
N GLU A 254 23.20 -11.35 12.58
CA GLU A 254 23.73 -10.68 13.77
C GLU A 254 23.46 -11.44 15.09
N ILE A 255 22.66 -12.52 15.05
CA ILE A 255 22.39 -13.36 16.22
C ILE A 255 23.65 -14.17 16.59
N LYS A 256 24.11 -13.99 17.83
CA LYS A 256 25.31 -14.65 18.36
C LYS A 256 25.10 -16.14 18.67
N GLU A 257 23.87 -16.54 19.01
CA GLU A 257 23.54 -17.93 19.30
C GLU A 257 23.40 -18.75 18.02
N ASP A 258 24.44 -19.49 17.65
CA ASP A 258 24.50 -20.23 16.38
C ASP A 258 23.31 -21.17 16.15
N LEU A 259 22.89 -21.91 17.19
CA LEU A 259 21.73 -22.81 17.07
C LEU A 259 20.43 -22.06 16.75
N LEU A 260 20.24 -20.87 17.34
CA LEU A 260 19.06 -20.04 17.07
C LEU A 260 19.13 -19.44 15.67
N LYS A 261 20.29 -18.91 15.28
CA LYS A 261 20.54 -18.37 13.93
C LYS A 261 20.25 -19.42 12.86
N ILE A 262 20.76 -20.64 13.02
CA ILE A 262 20.52 -21.77 12.09
C ILE A 262 19.04 -22.16 12.07
N SER A 263 18.40 -22.29 13.24
CA SER A 263 16.98 -22.64 13.35
C SER A 263 16.07 -21.60 12.67
N ASN A 264 16.36 -20.32 12.87
CA ASN A 264 15.66 -19.22 12.21
C ASN A 264 15.94 -19.21 10.70
N GLY A 265 17.20 -19.41 10.29
CA GLY A 265 17.60 -19.48 8.88
C GLY A 265 16.80 -20.52 8.11
N ALA A 266 16.67 -21.74 8.65
CA ALA A 266 15.86 -22.79 8.03
C ALA A 266 14.38 -22.38 7.89
N LYS A 267 13.81 -21.67 8.86
CA LYS A 267 12.42 -21.16 8.77
C LYS A 267 12.29 -20.04 7.74
N LEU A 268 13.31 -19.18 7.61
CA LEU A 268 13.33 -18.12 6.61
C LEU A 268 13.41 -18.71 5.19
N GLU A 269 14.24 -19.72 4.98
CA GLU A 269 14.37 -20.45 3.71
C GLU A 269 13.06 -21.16 3.29
N ASP A 270 12.26 -21.61 4.25
CA ASP A 270 10.98 -22.28 3.97
C ASP A 270 9.84 -21.31 3.61
N THR A 271 10.05 -20.00 3.74
CA THR A 271 9.01 -19.00 3.42
C THR A 271 8.65 -18.97 1.94
N TRP A 272 7.41 -18.54 1.64
CA TRP A 272 6.96 -18.32 0.26
C TRP A 272 7.90 -17.38 -0.51
N ILE A 273 8.32 -16.28 0.13
CA ILE A 273 9.18 -15.28 -0.52
C ILE A 273 10.58 -15.81 -0.81
N ALA A 274 11.17 -16.61 0.09
CA ALA A 274 12.46 -17.26 -0.14
C ALA A 274 12.39 -18.21 -1.36
N LYS A 275 11.36 -19.06 -1.40
CA LYS A 275 11.11 -19.96 -2.54
C LYS A 275 10.91 -19.20 -3.85
N LYS A 276 10.21 -18.05 -3.81
CA LYS A 276 10.02 -17.17 -4.96
C LYS A 276 11.34 -16.56 -5.46
N ILE A 277 12.17 -16.03 -4.55
CA ILE A 277 13.48 -15.46 -4.87
C ILE A 277 14.40 -16.53 -5.47
N GLN A 278 14.43 -17.73 -4.88
CA GLN A 278 15.23 -18.84 -5.38
C GLN A 278 14.85 -19.20 -6.82
N LYS A 279 13.55 -19.36 -7.09
CA LYS A 279 13.03 -19.69 -8.41
C LYS A 279 13.41 -18.67 -9.48
N GLU A 280 13.37 -17.37 -9.17
CA GLU A 280 13.80 -16.33 -10.14
C GLU A 280 15.32 -16.36 -10.34
N THR A 281 16.10 -16.57 -9.27
CA THR A 281 17.57 -16.68 -9.35
C THR A 281 18.02 -17.88 -10.19
N GLU A 282 17.31 -19.01 -10.11
CA GLU A 282 17.58 -20.20 -10.92
C GLU A 282 17.33 -19.94 -12.41
N LYS A 283 16.26 -19.22 -12.77
CA LYS A 283 16.01 -18.84 -14.17
C LYS A 283 17.12 -17.96 -14.74
N ASP A 284 17.62 -17.01 -13.95
CA ASP A 284 18.71 -16.12 -14.38
C ASP A 284 20.01 -16.91 -14.58
N ARG A 285 20.30 -17.88 -13.70
CA ARG A 285 21.43 -18.80 -13.86
C ARG A 285 21.33 -19.60 -15.16
N ASP A 286 20.15 -20.15 -15.45
CA ASP A 286 19.89 -20.91 -16.67
C ASP A 286 20.03 -20.02 -17.91
N PHE A 287 19.50 -18.80 -17.88
CA PHE A 287 19.64 -17.83 -18.97
C PHE A 287 21.11 -17.50 -19.24
N LEU A 288 21.88 -17.15 -18.20
CA LEU A 288 23.30 -16.84 -18.33
C LEU A 288 24.10 -18.04 -18.86
N SER A 289 23.80 -19.26 -18.39
CA SER A 289 24.45 -20.48 -18.88
C SER A 289 24.26 -20.74 -20.38
N LYS A 290 23.16 -20.26 -20.97
CA LYS A 290 22.85 -20.36 -22.41
C LYS A 290 23.47 -19.24 -23.25
N MET A 291 23.80 -18.10 -22.64
CA MET A 291 24.40 -16.95 -23.33
C MET A 291 25.93 -17.02 -23.35
N VAL A 292 26.53 -17.77 -22.42
CA VAL A 292 27.99 -17.89 -22.24
C VAL A 292 28.55 -19.17 -22.88
N ASN A 293 27.70 -20.07 -23.39
CA ASN A 293 28.07 -21.27 -24.14
C ASN A 293 27.76 -21.14 -25.63
#